data_AF-A0A914RKW9-F1
#
_entry.id   AF-A0A914RKW9-F1
#
_cell.length_a   1.000
_cell.length_b   1.000
_cell.length_c   1.000
_cell.angle_alpha   90.00
_cell.angle_beta   90.00
_cell.angle_gamma   90.00
#
_symmetry.space_group_name_H-M   'P 1'
#
loop_
_entity.id
_entity.type
_entity.pdbx_description
1 polymer ?
#
loop_
_entity_poly.entity_id
_entity_poly.type
_entity_poly.pdbx_seq_one_letter_code
_entity_poly.pdbx_strand_id
1 'polypeptide(L)' 'MKGVEMIYSCAEDSLLLRPQMKVAVVEFPICRKEGSARNDKLLIVYKEARSDETDPRVAFAAETTTDRLVLPLLVVP' A
#
# COMPACT_ATOMS: atom_id res chain seq x y z
N MET A 1 -17.33 -9.33 -4.51
CA MET A 1 -16.62 -8.10 -4.07
C MET A 1 -15.23 -8.12 -4.67
N LYS A 2 -14.87 -7.14 -5.51
CA LYS A 2 -13.52 -7.03 -6.05
C LYS A 2 -12.77 -6.01 -5.20
N GLY A 3 -11.98 -6.48 -4.24
CA GLY A 3 -11.09 -5.63 -3.45
C GLY A 3 -9.96 -5.11 -4.34
N VAL A 4 -9.59 -3.85 -4.16
CA VAL A 4 -8.34 -3.31 -4.72
C VAL A 4 -7.26 -3.68 -3.72
N GLU A 5 -6.34 -4.54 -4.14
CA GLU A 5 -5.15 -4.92 -3.37
C GLU A 5 -3.97 -4.10 -3.90
N MET A 6 -3.23 -3.48 -2.98
CA MET A 6 -2.11 -2.62 -3.33
C MET A 6 -0.91 -3.03 -2.48
N ILE A 7 0.23 -3.17 -3.14
CA ILE A 7 1.42 -3.83 -2.64
C ILE A 7 2.57 -2.83 -2.82
N TYR A 8 3.19 -2.37 -1.73
CA TYR A 8 4.28 -1.40 -1.72
C TYR A 8 5.55 -2.03 -1.11
N SER A 9 6.69 -1.89 -1.79
CA SER A 9 8.00 -2.34 -1.32
C SER A 9 9.01 -1.21 -1.54
N CYS A 10 9.81 -0.88 -0.52
CA CYS A 10 10.88 0.12 -0.56
C CYS A 10 12.22 -0.57 -0.31
N ALA A 11 12.97 -0.90 -1.35
CA ALA A 11 14.34 -1.43 -1.22
C ALA A 11 15.35 -0.28 -1.13
N GLU A 12 16.23 -0.33 -0.13
CA GLU A 12 17.37 0.59 0.00
C GLU A 12 18.57 0.06 -0.78
N ASP A 13 19.32 0.98 -1.42
CA ASP A 13 20.71 0.71 -1.73
C ASP A 13 21.62 1.92 -1.48
N SER A 14 22.80 1.60 -0.96
CA SER A 14 24.05 2.38 -0.87
C SER A 14 24.23 3.52 0.16
N LEU A 15 24.91 3.13 1.24
CA LEU A 15 26.19 3.68 1.77
C LEU A 15 26.33 5.21 1.99
N LEU A 16 26.52 5.54 3.28
CA LEU A 16 27.09 6.76 3.89
C LEU A 16 26.12 7.92 4.18
N LEU A 17 26.13 8.33 5.46
CA LEU A 17 25.61 9.55 6.10
C LEU A 17 24.23 9.48 6.78
N ARG A 18 24.24 8.99 8.04
CA ARG A 18 23.21 9.13 9.11
C ARG A 18 21.82 8.55 8.76
N PRO A 19 21.10 7.90 9.70
CA PRO A 19 19.76 7.38 9.41
C PRO A 19 18.77 8.55 9.39
N GLN A 20 18.79 9.37 8.33
CA GLN A 20 17.64 10.17 7.98
C GLN A 20 16.67 9.22 7.30
N MET A 21 15.68 8.76 8.06
CA MET A 21 14.53 8.03 7.54
C MET A 21 13.92 8.84 6.40
N LYS A 22 14.23 8.46 5.15
CA LYS A 22 13.68 9.12 3.96
C LYS A 22 12.25 8.65 3.82
N VAL A 23 11.30 9.48 4.26
CA VAL A 23 9.88 9.22 4.05
C VAL A 23 9.58 9.46 2.57
N ALA A 24 9.39 8.39 1.81
CA ALA A 24 8.82 8.48 0.48
C ALA A 24 7.30 8.67 0.61
N VAL A 25 6.78 9.78 0.11
CA VAL A 25 5.33 10.02 0.04
C VAL A 25 4.84 9.60 -1.34
N VAL A 26 3.87 8.70 -1.38
CA VAL A 26 3.21 8.26 -2.61
C VAL A 26 1.77 8.73 -2.58
N GLU A 27 1.38 9.50 -3.59
CA GLU A 27 -0.01 9.94 -3.76
C GLU A 27 -0.78 8.94 -4.64
N PHE A 28 -1.99 8.59 -4.22
CA PHE A 28 -2.86 7.66 -4.95
C PHE A 28 -4.25 8.27 -5.20
N PRO A 29 -4.58 8.65 -6.44
CA PRO A 29 -5.88 9.22 -6.75
C PRO A 29 -6.98 8.15 -6.77
N ILE A 30 -8.06 8.39 -6.02
CA ILE A 30 -9.25 7.53 -6.01
C ILE A 30 -10.36 8.20 -6.81
N CYS A 31 -10.75 7.60 -7.94
CA CYS A 31 -11.82 8.11 -8.80
C CYS A 31 -13.12 7.32 -8.59
N ARG A 32 -14.20 8.02 -8.23
CA ARG A 32 -15.54 7.43 -8.17
C ARG A 32 -16.23 7.54 -9.54
N LYS A 33 -16.83 6.44 -9.98
CA LYS A 33 -17.77 6.43 -11.12
C LYS A 33 -19.19 6.65 -10.62
N GLU A 34 -20.04 7.23 -11.47
CA GLU A 34 -21.47 7.39 -11.18
C GLU A 34 -22.11 6.05 -10.76
N GLY A 35 -23.00 6.11 -9.77
CA GLY A 35 -23.65 4.94 -9.21
C GLY A 35 -24.32 5.23 -7.87
N SER A 36 -25.07 4.25 -7.37
CA SER A 36 -25.85 4.37 -6.13
C SER A 36 -24.99 4.60 -4.89
N ALA A 37 -25.61 5.16 -3.85
CA ALA A 37 -25.05 5.24 -2.50
C ALA A 37 -24.61 3.84 -2.04
N ARG A 38 -23.38 3.76 -1.51
CA ARG A 38 -22.77 2.50 -1.07
C ARG A 38 -21.66 2.76 -0.06
N ASN A 39 -21.47 1.79 0.83
CA ASN A 39 -20.37 1.77 1.79
C ASN A 39 -19.31 0.81 1.27
N ASP A 40 -18.24 1.36 0.72
CA ASP A 40 -17.05 0.61 0.32
C ASP A 40 -15.93 0.76 1.37
N LYS A 41 -14.85 0.01 1.16
CA LYS A 41 -13.59 0.21 1.88
C LYS A 41 -12.41 0.03 0.94
N LEU A 42 -11.33 0.78 1.18
CA LEU A 42 -10.01 0.54 0.64
C LEU A 42 -9.18 -0.17 1.71
N LEU A 43 -8.63 -1.33 1.37
CA LEU A 43 -7.70 -2.07 2.21
C LEU A 43 -6.29 -1.84 1.68
N ILE A 44 -5.43 -1.23 2.49
CA ILE A 44 -4.02 -1.07 2.19
C ILE A 44 -3.26 -2.09 3.02
N VAL A 45 -2.53 -2.98 2.35
CA VAL A 45 -1.66 -3.97 3.01
C VAL A 45 -0.23 -3.51 2.79
N TYR A 46 0.56 -3.47 3.84
CA TYR A 46 1.94 -3.01 3.78
C TYR A 46 2.84 -3.87 4.65
N LYS A 47 4.13 -3.86 4.34
CA LYS A 47 5.18 -4.47 5.15
C LYS A 47 6.46 -3.70 4.98
N GLU A 48 7.40 -3.92 5.87
CA GLU A 48 8.78 -3.51 5.66
C GLU A 48 9.38 -4.36 4.53
N ALA A 49 9.99 -3.68 3.56
CA ALA A 49 10.64 -4.33 2.44
C ALA A 49 12.08 -4.68 2.81
N ARG A 50 12.52 -5.85 2.35
CA ARG A 50 13.93 -6.22 2.49
C ARG A 50 14.75 -5.53 1.40
N SER A 51 16.02 -5.29 1.68
CA SER A 51 16.94 -4.68 0.72
C SER A 51 17.12 -5.50 -0.57
N ASP A 52 16.85 -6.81 -0.54
CA ASP A 52 16.92 -7.72 -1.69
C ASP A 52 15.59 -7.85 -2.45
N GLU A 53 14.49 -7.26 -1.96
CA GLU A 53 13.18 -7.34 -2.59
C GLU A 53 13.00 -6.28 -3.70
N THR A 54 13.02 -6.72 -4.95
CA THR A 54 12.86 -5.84 -6.12
C THR A 54 11.46 -5.89 -6.75
N ASP A 55 10.72 -6.99 -6.57
CA ASP A 55 9.33 -7.12 -7.01
C ASP A 55 8.38 -7.16 -5.81
N PRO A 56 7.53 -6.13 -5.63
CA PRO A 56 6.59 -6.08 -4.52
C PRO A 56 5.57 -7.23 -4.57
N ARG A 57 5.17 -7.72 -5.75
CA ARG A 57 4.18 -8.82 -5.85
C ARG A 57 4.73 -10.13 -5.29
N VAL A 58 5.99 -10.43 -5.61
CA VAL A 58 6.69 -11.60 -5.08
C VAL A 58 6.91 -11.46 -3.57
N ALA A 59 7.29 -10.26 -3.13
CA ALA A 59 7.49 -9.95 -1.72
C ALA A 59 6.23 -10.24 -0.86
N PHE A 60 5.04 -9.89 -1.35
CA PHE A 60 3.78 -10.11 -0.61
C PHE A 60 3.20 -11.53 -0.80
N ALA A 61 3.63 -12.27 -1.82
CA ALA A 61 3.26 -13.68 -1.98
C ALA A 61 4.05 -14.60 -1.02
N ALA A 62 5.23 -14.18 -0.56
CA ALA A 62 5.99 -14.89 0.46
C ALA A 62 5.27 -14.82 1.82
N GLU A 63 5.24 -15.92 2.56
CA GLU A 63 4.69 -15.98 3.94
C GLU A 63 5.50 -15.06 4.87
N THR A 64 5.09 -13.80 4.92
CA THR A 64 5.75 -12.74 5.68
C THR A 64 4.71 -11.96 6.47
N THR A 65 5.12 -11.38 7.60
CA THR A 65 4.25 -10.55 8.43
C THR A 65 3.86 -9.29 7.66
N THR A 66 2.57 -9.04 7.57
CA THR A 66 2.00 -7.86 6.90
C THR A 66 1.09 -7.11 7.87
N ASP A 67 1.11 -5.79 7.76
CA ASP A 67 0.19 -4.89 8.46
C ASP A 67 -0.88 -4.38 7.49
N ARG A 68 -1.96 -3.83 8.06
CA ARG A 68 -3.11 -3.39 7.27
C ARG A 68 -3.70 -2.08 7.77
N LEU A 69 -4.10 -1.24 6.83
CA LEU A 69 -4.91 -0.04 7.06
C LEU A 69 -6.23 -0.18 6.29
N VAL A 70 -7.35 0.11 6.96
CA VAL A 70 -8.68 0.08 6.34
C VAL A 70 -9.23 1.49 6.30
N LEU A 71 -9.49 2.00 5.09
CA LEU A 71 -10.09 3.30 4.88
C LEU A 71 -11.54 3.12 4.42
N PRO A 72 -12.54 3.60 5.17
CA PRO A 72 -13.92 3.56 4.72
C PRO A 72 -14.14 4.55 3.57
N LEU A 73 -14.81 4.09 2.51
CA LEU A 73 -15.17 4.89 1.35
C LEU A 73 -16.71 4.98 1.29
N LEU A 74 -17.24 6.00 1.95
CA LEU A 74 -18.68 6.17 2.13
C LEU A 74 -19.24 7.12 1.09
N VAL A 75 -20.36 6.74 0.47
CA VAL A 75 -21.17 7.70 -0.28
C VAL A 75 -22.59 7.69 0.25
N VAL A 76 -22.95 8.87 0.75
CA VAL A 76 -24.25 9.20 1.28
C VAL A 76 -25.14 9.79 0.16
N PRO A 77 -26.46 9.57 0.20
CA PRO A 77 -27.42 10.17 -0.72
C PRO A 77 -27.48 11.69 -0.65
#